data_AF-A0A101FS16-F1
#
_entry.id   AF-A0A101FS16-F1
#
_cell.length_a   1.000
_cell.length_b   1.000
_cell.length_c   1.000
_cell.angle_alpha   90.00
_cell.angle_beta   90.00
_cell.angle_gamma   90.00
#
_symmetry.space_group_name_H-M   'P 1'
#
loop_
_entity.id
_entity.type
_entity.pdbx_description
1 polymer ?
#
loop_
_entity_poly.entity_id
_entity_poly.type
_entity_poly.pdbx_seq_one_letter_code
_entity_poly.pdbx_strand_id
1 'polypeptide(L)'
;MWIFDSYHRGAVELWDRSRGSSKPFTFRYSPSFYLHLEDRHAHWEMIEGLESRFKVEECHFDTVYGTLDGYEIWAGRDVALKIEKQTRLQAQL
;
A
#
# COMPACT_ATOMS: atom_id res chain seq x y z
N MET A 1 -12.24 16.05 19.00
CA MET A 1 -11.14 15.10 19.31
C MET A 1 -9.85 15.75 18.86
N TRP A 2 -8.88 15.98 19.75
CA TRP A 2 -7.61 16.65 19.42
C TRP A 2 -6.51 15.60 19.44
N ILE A 3 -6.10 15.11 18.26
CA ILE A 3 -4.98 14.19 18.12
C ILE A 3 -3.71 15.00 18.37
N PHE A 4 -2.94 14.62 19.39
CA PHE A 4 -1.74 15.36 19.77
C PHE A 4 -0.50 14.87 19.03
N ASP A 5 -0.43 13.56 18.79
CA ASP A 5 0.69 12.92 18.11
C ASP A 5 0.23 11.62 17.42
N SER A 6 0.93 11.26 16.34
CA SER A 6 0.69 10.05 15.55
C SER A 6 2.02 9.36 15.22
N TYR A 7 2.14 8.08 15.57
CA TYR A 7 3.32 7.26 15.27
C TYR A 7 2.96 6.08 14.36
N HIS A 8 3.84 5.72 13.42
CA HIS A 8 3.65 4.57 12.54
C HIS A 8 4.83 3.59 12.59
N ARG A 9 4.57 2.35 13.04
CA ARG A 9 5.51 1.21 12.93
C ARG A 9 4.76 -0.12 12.97
N GLY A 10 4.11 -0.47 11.85
CA GLY A 10 3.24 -1.66 11.74
C GLY A 10 1.86 -1.49 12.37
N ALA A 11 1.60 -0.34 13.00
CA ALA A 11 0.31 0.11 13.50
C ALA A 11 0.32 1.65 13.55
N VAL A 12 -0.87 2.25 13.57
CA VAL A 12 -1.05 3.69 13.83
C VAL A 12 -1.36 3.86 15.30
N GLU A 13 -0.53 4.63 16.00
CA GLU A 13 -0.76 4.98 17.40
C GLU A 13 -1.22 6.43 17.50
N LEU A 14 -2.38 6.65 18.13
CA LEU A 14 -2.94 7.98 18.37
C LEU A 14 -2.94 8.32 19.87
N TRP A 15 -2.38 9.48 20.20
CA TRP A 15 -2.28 9.97 21.56
C TRP A 15 -3.33 11.06 21.83
N ASP A 16 -4.12 10.86 22.89
CA ASP A 16 -5.18 11.78 23.30
C ASP A 16 -5.05 12.14 24.79
N ARG A 17 -4.77 13.42 25.04
CA ARG A 17 -4.60 13.97 26.39
C ARG A 17 -5.91 14.00 27.18
N SER A 18 -7.06 14.06 26.52
CA SER A 18 -8.37 14.15 27.18
C SER A 18 -8.76 12.88 27.95
N ARG A 19 -8.10 11.75 27.67
CA ARG A 19 -8.36 10.47 28.34
C ARG A 19 -7.67 10.29 29.67
N GLY A 20 -6.71 11.16 30.03
CA GLY A 20 -5.90 10.98 31.24
C GLY A 20 -5.09 9.67 31.28
N SER A 21 -4.95 9.00 30.14
CA SER A 21 -4.24 7.72 29.97
C SER A 21 -2.94 7.95 29.20
N SER A 22 -1.84 7.36 29.66
CA SER A 22 -0.55 7.34 28.96
C SER A 22 -0.44 6.22 27.91
N LYS A 23 -1.53 5.50 27.62
CA LYS A 23 -1.57 4.49 26.55
C LYS A 23 -2.20 5.07 25.29
N PRO A 24 -1.54 4.92 24.12
CA PRO A 24 -2.12 5.34 22.85
C PRO A 24 -3.26 4.41 22.42
N PHE A 25 -4.10 4.91 21.52
CA PHE A 25 -4.96 4.06 20.71
C PHE A 25 -4.14 3.42 19.59
N THR A 26 -4.04 2.10 19.58
CA THR A 26 -3.30 1.36 18.55
C THR A 26 -4.26 0.78 17.53
N PHE A 27 -4.16 1.20 16.28
CA PHE A 27 -4.88 0.66 15.15
C PHE A 27 -3.94 -0.20 14.31
N ARG A 28 -4.20 -1.51 14.25
CA ARG A 28 -3.47 -2.39 13.34
C ARG A 28 -3.89 -2.08 11.91
N TYR A 29 -2.92 -1.92 11.03
CA TYR A 29 -3.13 -1.64 9.63
C TYR A 29 -2.17 -2.50 8.80
N SER A 30 -2.70 -3.17 7.79
CA SER A 30 -1.91 -3.92 6.83
C SER A 30 -1.68 -3.00 5.62
N PRO A 31 -0.47 -2.46 5.42
CA PRO A 31 -0.22 -1.57 4.30
C PRO A 31 -0.38 -2.29 2.97
N SER A 32 -1.06 -1.61 2.05
CA SER A 32 -1.13 -1.93 0.63
C SER A 32 -0.70 -0.72 -0.20
N PHE A 33 -0.40 -0.99 -1.47
CA PHE A 33 -0.23 0.02 -2.51
C PHE A 33 -0.95 -0.44 -3.78
N TYR A 34 -1.27 0.52 -4.65
CA TYR A 34 -1.88 0.23 -5.94
C TYR A 34 -0.80 0.08 -7.00
N LEU A 35 -1.05 -0.75 -8.00
CA LEU A 35 -0.18 -0.94 -9.15
C LEU A 35 -1.00 -0.90 -10.42
N HIS A 36 -0.66 0.01 -11.32
CA HIS A 36 -1.13 0.03 -12.70
C HIS A 36 0.04 -0.23 -13.67
N LEU A 37 -0.24 -1.03 -14.70
CA LEU A 37 0.69 -1.40 -15.75
C LEU A 37 0.01 -1.15 -17.10
N GLU A 38 0.68 -0.43 -18.00
CA GLU A 38 0.15 -0.17 -19.35
C GLU A 38 0.00 -1.47 -20.16
N ASP A 39 0.97 -2.39 -20.03
CA ASP A 39 0.92 -3.72 -20.64
C ASP A 39 1.01 -4.82 -19.56
N ARG A 40 -0.16 -5.30 -19.11
CA ARG A 40 -0.26 -6.41 -18.15
C ARG A 40 0.37 -7.70 -18.67
N HIS A 41 0.28 -7.96 -19.98
CA HIS A 41 0.78 -9.19 -20.58
C HIS A 41 2.30 -9.22 -20.64
N ALA A 42 2.97 -8.08 -20.83
CA ALA A 42 4.43 -8.00 -20.79
C ALA A 42 5.02 -8.33 -19.41
N HIS A 43 4.21 -8.27 -18.35
CA HIS A 43 4.64 -8.43 -16.95
C HIS A 43 4.01 -9.62 -16.23
N TRP A 44 3.43 -10.58 -16.96
CA TRP A 44 2.68 -11.70 -16.38
C TRP A 44 3.49 -12.52 -15.35
N GLU A 45 4.77 -12.81 -15.61
CA GLU A 45 5.64 -13.55 -14.67
C GLU A 45 5.86 -12.79 -13.35
N MET A 46 5.92 -11.45 -13.42
CA MET A 46 6.05 -10.61 -12.23
C MET A 46 4.78 -10.67 -11.39
N ILE A 47 3.62 -10.60 -12.05
CA ILE A 47 2.30 -10.64 -11.41
C ILE A 47 2.10 -11.99 -10.72
N GLU A 48 2.35 -13.11 -11.41
CA GLU A 48 2.29 -14.45 -10.83
C GLU A 48 3.25 -14.60 -9.63
N GLY A 49 4.47 -14.05 -9.76
CA GLY A 49 5.44 -14.00 -8.67
C GLY A 49 4.97 -13.21 -7.44
N LEU A 50 4.18 -12.15 -7.65
CA LEU A 50 3.57 -11.37 -6.57
C LEU A 50 2.41 -12.13 -5.93
N GLU A 51 1.50 -12.69 -6.73
CA GLU A 51 0.35 -13.49 -6.28
C GLU A 51 0.75 -14.72 -5.46
N SER A 52 1.90 -15.34 -5.78
CA SER A 52 2.40 -16.49 -5.02
C SER A 52 2.93 -16.14 -3.62
N ARG A 53 3.22 -14.86 -3.34
CA ARG A 53 3.92 -14.41 -2.12
C ARG A 53 3.14 -13.42 -1.27
N PHE A 54 2.29 -12.61 -1.91
CA PHE A 54 1.57 -11.52 -1.30
C PHE A 54 0.08 -11.66 -1.63
N LYS A 55 -0.76 -11.00 -0.83
CA LYS A 55 -2.14 -10.78 -1.23
C LYS A 55 -2.14 -9.76 -2.37
N VAL A 56 -2.73 -10.14 -3.50
CA VAL A 56 -2.89 -9.31 -4.70
C VAL A 56 -4.35 -9.42 -5.12
N GLU A 57 -5.03 -8.31 -5.31
CA GLU A 57 -6.42 -8.27 -5.78
C GLU A 57 -6.53 -7.33 -6.98
N GLU A 58 -7.19 -7.79 -8.05
CA GLU A 58 -7.55 -6.90 -9.16
C GLU A 58 -8.60 -5.89 -8.68
N CYS A 59 -8.36 -4.61 -8.97
CA CYS A 59 -9.23 -3.53 -8.54
C CYS A 59 -9.26 -2.38 -9.55
N HIS A 60 -10.20 -1.48 -9.35
CA HIS A 60 -10.26 -0.18 -10.00
C HIS A 60 -10.00 0.86 -8.91
N PHE A 61 -9.13 1.83 -9.14
CA PHE A 61 -8.81 2.86 -8.17
C PHE A 61 -8.74 4.23 -8.80
N ASP A 62 -9.16 5.24 -8.03
CA ASP A 62 -9.19 6.62 -8.49
C ASP A 62 -7.84 7.30 -8.27
N THR A 63 -7.31 7.90 -9.32
CA THR A 63 -6.18 8.83 -9.25
C THR A 63 -6.68 10.26 -9.45
N VAL A 64 -5.81 11.24 -9.16
CA VAL A 64 -6.09 12.65 -9.47
C VAL A 64 -6.28 12.92 -10.97
N TYR A 65 -5.88 11.98 -11.84
CA TYR A 65 -6.00 12.08 -13.30
C TYR A 65 -7.14 11.23 -13.89
N GLY A 66 -7.85 10.47 -13.05
CA GLY A 66 -8.93 9.57 -13.46
C GLY A 66 -8.80 8.17 -12.86
N THR A 67 -9.80 7.33 -13.12
CA THR A 67 -9.84 5.94 -12.66
C THR A 67 -8.93 5.05 -13.49
N LEU A 68 -8.18 4.17 -12.83
CA LEU A 68 -7.30 3.19 -13.46
C LEU A 68 -7.67 1.77 -13.02
N ASP A 69 -7.43 0.82 -13.93
CA ASP A 69 -7.50 -0.61 -13.65
C ASP A 69 -6.12 -1.09 -13.19
N GLY A 70 -6.09 -1.94 -12.17
CA GLY A 70 -4.82 -2.44 -11.67
C GLY A 70 -4.97 -3.44 -10.54
N TYR A 71 -4.02 -3.38 -9.62
CA TYR A 71 -3.89 -4.32 -8.53
C TYR A 71 -3.71 -3.60 -7.21
N GLU A 72 -4.38 -4.08 -6.16
CA GLU A 72 -4.03 -3.75 -4.78
C GLU A 72 -3.11 -4.83 -4.23
N ILE A 73 -1.92 -4.44 -3.76
CA ILE A 73 -0.89 -5.35 -3.29
C ILE A 73 -0.58 -5.06 -1.83
N TRP A 74 -0.83 -6.03 -0.94
CA TRP A 74 -0.50 -5.91 0.49
C TRP A 74 0.95 -6.30 0.74
N ALA A 75 1.86 -5.38 0.43
CA ALA A 75 3.29 -5.56 0.61
C ALA A 75 3.98 -4.28 1.09
N GLY A 76 5.22 -4.43 1.55
CA GLY A 76 6.04 -3.33 2.02
C GLY A 76 6.63 -2.49 0.88
N ARG A 77 7.13 -1.30 1.24
CA ARG A 77 7.81 -0.38 0.32
C ARG A 77 9.00 -1.03 -0.42
N ASP A 78 9.66 -2.00 0.17
CA ASP A 78 10.78 -2.70 -0.46
C ASP A 78 10.34 -3.53 -1.69
N VAL A 79 9.10 -4.01 -1.69
CA VAL A 79 8.51 -4.73 -2.84
C VAL A 79 8.13 -3.74 -3.94
N ALA A 80 7.49 -2.62 -3.59
CA ALA A 80 7.20 -1.53 -4.53
C ALA A 80 8.47 -1.07 -5.27
N LEU A 81 9.57 -0.84 -4.55
CA LEU A 81 10.87 -0.47 -5.14
C LEU A 81 11.46 -1.54 -6.08
N LYS A 82 11.18 -2.83 -5.84
CA LYS A 82 11.61 -3.91 -6.74
C LYS A 82 10.76 -3.94 -8.01
N ILE A 83 9.45 -3.71 -7.90
CA ILE A 83 8.54 -3.60 -9.03
C ILE A 83 8.97 -2.45 -9.95
N GLU A 84 9.25 -1.26 -9.40
CA GLU A 84 9.76 -0.11 -10.19
C GLU A 84 11.01 -0.46 -10.99
N LYS A 85 11.98 -1.14 -10.34
CA LYS A 85 13.23 -1.57 -11.00
C LYS A 85 12.98 -2.59 -12.10
N GLN A 86 12.15 -3.60 -11.83
CA GLN A 86 11.86 -4.67 -12.77
C GLN A 86 11.07 -4.18 -13.99
N THR A 87 10.14 -3.25 -13.78
CA THR A 87 9.33 -2.62 -14.84
C THR A 87 10.04 -1.46 -15.53
N ARG A 88 11.30 -1.16 -15.16
CA ARG A 88 12.06 -0.03 -15.71
C ARG A 88 11.31 1.31 -15.61
N LEU A 89 10.63 1.53 -14.48
CA LEU A 89 9.83 2.71 -14.18
C LEU A 89 8.59 2.89 -15.08
N GLN A 90 8.13 1.82 -15.75
CA GLN A 90 6.86 1.82 -16.49
C GLN A 90 5.65 1.57 -15.59
N ALA A 91 5.86 0.99 -14.41
CA ALA A 91 4.80 0.83 -13.41
C ALA A 91 4.36 2.18 -12.82
N GLN A 92 3.05 2.34 -12.65
CA GLN A 92 2.46 3.42 -11.86
C GLN A 92 2.06 2.85 -10.50
N LEU A 93 2.61 3.43 -9.43
CA LEU A 93 2.44 3.02 -8.02
C LEU A 93 1.83 4.12 -7.16
#